data_AF-A0A7X4A903-F1
#
_entry.id   AF-A0A7X4A903-F1
#
_cell.length_a   1.000
_cell.length_b   1.000
_cell.length_c   1.000
_cell.angle_alpha   90.00
_cell.angle_beta   90.00
_cell.angle_gamma   90.00
#
_symmetry.space_group_name_H-M   'P 1'
#
loop_
_entity.id
_entity.type
_entity.pdbx_description
1 polymer ?
#
loop_
_entity_poly.entity_id
_entity_poly.type
_entity_poly.pdbx_seq_one_letter_code
_entity_poly.pdbx_strand_id
1 'polypeptide(L)'
;PLYDLGCAGRIVSFEETHDGRYLIGLRGLCRFGVAGELDLHNGYRRVRPDYGAWAVDFERRDDAGIDREKLAGALKSYLAARQLGADWDTIGKTPTEELISIVAMVCPFSPIEKQALLESRTLTERAELIISMLIIDSAGDSAATPAPDRVN
;
A
#
# COMPACT_ATOMS: atom_id res chain seq x y z
N PRO A 1 8.18 11.86 -13.37
CA PRO A 1 8.67 10.50 -13.71
C PRO A 1 7.64 9.45 -13.26
N LEU A 2 7.29 8.49 -14.13
CA LEU A 2 6.52 7.31 -13.71
C LEU A 2 7.50 6.18 -13.35
N TYR A 3 7.07 5.28 -12.49
CA TYR A 3 7.79 4.04 -12.22
C TYR A 3 7.61 3.06 -13.37
N ASP A 4 8.58 2.16 -13.53
CA ASP A 4 8.56 1.11 -14.56
C ASP A 4 7.62 -0.04 -14.22
N LEU A 5 7.12 -0.10 -12.97
CA LEU A 5 6.15 -1.08 -12.49
C LEU A 5 4.80 -0.42 -12.20
N GLY A 6 3.73 -1.04 -12.71
CA GLY A 6 2.35 -0.66 -12.43
C GLY A 6 1.47 -1.85 -12.03
N CYS A 7 0.18 -1.57 -11.76
CA CYS A 7 -0.84 -2.56 -11.48
C CYS A 7 -2.01 -2.38 -12.46
N ALA A 8 -2.41 -3.46 -13.12
CA ALA A 8 -3.58 -3.48 -13.98
C ALA A 8 -4.83 -3.39 -13.11
N GLY A 9 -5.64 -2.35 -13.34
CA GLY A 9 -6.90 -2.14 -12.65
C GLY A 9 -8.09 -2.45 -13.55
N ARG A 10 -9.09 -3.17 -13.01
CA ARG A 10 -10.40 -3.31 -13.63
C ARG A 10 -11.34 -2.24 -13.10
N ILE A 11 -12.00 -1.51 -13.98
CA ILE A 11 -13.11 -0.63 -13.61
C ILE A 11 -14.27 -1.49 -13.11
N VAL A 12 -14.68 -1.26 -11.87
CA VAL A 12 -15.79 -1.97 -11.21
C VAL A 12 -16.96 -1.05 -10.89
N SER A 13 -16.74 0.26 -10.84
CA SER A 13 -17.80 1.26 -10.78
C SER A 13 -17.38 2.55 -11.50
N PHE A 14 -18.38 3.30 -11.96
CA PHE A 14 -18.22 4.58 -12.61
C PHE A 14 -19.42 5.45 -12.26
N GLU A 15 -19.17 6.69 -11.84
CA GLU A 15 -20.19 7.68 -11.55
C GLU A 15 -19.72 9.06 -12.02
N GLU A 16 -20.64 9.82 -12.63
CA GLU A 16 -20.45 11.22 -12.96
C GLU A 16 -21.01 12.06 -11.81
N THR A 17 -20.18 12.89 -11.21
CA THR A 17 -20.61 13.78 -10.13
C THR A 17 -21.22 15.05 -10.71
N HIS A 18 -22.10 15.70 -9.96
CA HIS A 18 -22.79 16.93 -10.38
C HIS A 18 -21.85 18.11 -10.70
N ASP A 19 -20.60 18.05 -10.23
CA ASP A 19 -19.57 19.07 -10.45
C ASP A 19 -18.63 18.73 -11.62
N GLY A 20 -19.00 17.73 -12.44
CA GLY A 20 -18.27 17.36 -13.66
C GLY A 20 -17.02 16.52 -13.42
N ARG A 21 -16.87 15.89 -12.25
CA ARG A 21 -15.82 14.90 -11.98
C ARG A 21 -16.32 13.49 -12.24
N TYR A 22 -15.37 12.57 -12.40
CA TYR A 22 -15.65 11.14 -12.50
C TYR A 22 -15.14 10.43 -11.27
N LEU A 23 -16.02 9.68 -10.60
CA LEU A 23 -15.64 8.73 -9.56
C LEU A 23 -15.53 7.34 -10.19
N ILE A 24 -14.32 6.79 -10.19
CA ILE A 24 -14.03 5.47 -10.79
C ILE A 24 -13.57 4.53 -9.69
N GLY A 25 -14.34 3.46 -9.46
CA GLY A 25 -13.90 2.35 -8.61
C GLY A 25 -13.05 1.39 -9.41
N LEU A 26 -11.84 1.10 -8.90
CA LEU A 26 -10.90 0.16 -9.51
C LEU A 26 -10.65 -1.03 -8.60
N ARG A 27 -10.58 -2.22 -9.19
CA ARG A 27 -10.04 -3.43 -8.56
C ARG A 27 -8.69 -3.77 -9.17
N GLY A 28 -7.63 -3.80 -8.37
CA GLY A 28 -6.32 -4.28 -8.81
C GLY A 28 -6.38 -5.77 -9.19
N LEU A 29 -5.77 -6.13 -10.32
CA LEU A 29 -5.74 -7.49 -10.85
C LEU A 29 -4.35 -8.11 -10.71
N CYS A 30 -3.35 -7.52 -11.37
CA CYS A 30 -1.99 -8.04 -11.42
C CYS A 30 -0.99 -6.92 -11.73
N ARG A 31 0.27 -7.13 -11.36
CA ARG A 31 1.36 -6.21 -11.66
C ARG A 31 1.89 -6.40 -13.07
N PHE A 32 2.45 -5.33 -13.62
CA PHE A 32 3.10 -5.36 -14.93
C PHE A 32 4.28 -4.40 -14.97
N GLY A 33 5.33 -4.78 -15.70
CA GLY A 33 6.38 -3.88 -16.11
C GLY A 33 5.99 -3.09 -17.37
N VAL A 34 6.54 -1.90 -17.54
CA VAL A 34 6.38 -1.09 -18.76
C VAL A 34 7.45 -1.50 -19.78
N ALA A 35 7.09 -2.35 -20.76
CA ALA A 35 8.01 -2.78 -21.81
C ALA A 35 8.26 -1.69 -22.88
N GLY A 36 7.43 -0.66 -22.90
CA GLY A 36 7.60 0.50 -23.76
C GLY A 36 6.34 1.35 -23.83
N GLU A 37 6.51 2.59 -24.25
CA GLU A 37 5.40 3.50 -24.53
C GLU A 37 4.87 3.30 -25.95
N LEU A 38 3.56 3.48 -26.11
CA LEU A 38 2.90 3.55 -27.40
C LEU A 38 2.48 5.01 -27.65
N ASP A 39 2.22 5.35 -28.91
CA ASP A 39 1.72 6.69 -29.26
C ASP A 39 0.50 7.06 -28.41
N LEU A 40 0.36 8.35 -28.11
CA LEU A 40 -0.82 8.84 -27.38
C LEU A 40 -2.09 8.53 -28.18
N HIS A 41 -3.19 8.31 -27.46
CA HIS A 41 -4.51 8.18 -28.06
C HIS A 41 -5.49 9.01 -27.26
N ASN A 42 -6.11 10.01 -27.89
CA ASN A 42 -7.00 10.97 -27.24
C ASN A 42 -6.39 11.61 -25.99
N GLY A 43 -5.07 11.89 -26.02
CA GLY A 43 -4.32 12.44 -24.88
C GLY A 43 -3.98 11.42 -23.79
N TYR A 44 -4.46 10.19 -23.87
CA TYR A 44 -4.11 9.14 -22.92
C TYR A 44 -2.76 8.51 -23.27
N ARG A 45 -1.91 8.40 -22.25
CA ARG A 45 -0.67 7.63 -22.31
C ARG A 45 -1.00 6.14 -22.41
N ARG A 46 -0.30 5.45 -23.31
CA ARG A 46 -0.48 4.02 -23.53
C ARG A 46 0.87 3.34 -23.38
N VAL A 47 0.85 2.14 -22.83
CA VAL A 47 2.05 1.33 -22.64
C VAL A 47 1.83 -0.06 -23.20
N ARG A 48 2.92 -0.73 -23.58
CA ARG A 48 2.95 -2.18 -23.78
C ARG A 48 3.29 -2.81 -22.42
N PRO A 49 2.32 -3.42 -21.71
CA PRO A 49 2.59 -4.07 -20.43
C PRO A 49 3.30 -5.41 -20.64
N ASP A 50 4.23 -5.74 -19.75
CA ASP A 50 4.82 -7.07 -19.59
C ASP A 50 4.41 -7.66 -18.23
N TYR A 51 3.66 -8.75 -18.28
CA TYR A 51 3.16 -9.46 -17.10
C TYR A 51 4.05 -10.65 -16.71
N GLY A 52 5.07 -10.99 -17.53
CA GLY A 52 5.81 -12.24 -17.39
C GLY A 52 6.48 -12.40 -16.02
N ALA A 53 7.11 -11.34 -15.51
CA ALA A 53 7.74 -11.33 -14.20
C ALA A 53 6.75 -11.41 -13.01
N TRP A 54 5.45 -11.23 -13.27
CA TRP A 54 4.39 -11.10 -12.27
C TRP A 54 3.25 -12.11 -12.47
N ALA A 55 3.48 -13.18 -13.24
CA ALA A 55 2.50 -14.25 -13.45
C ALA A 55 2.00 -14.87 -12.12
N VAL A 56 2.86 -14.89 -11.10
CA VAL A 56 2.55 -15.34 -9.74
C VAL A 56 1.41 -14.55 -9.07
N ASP A 57 1.08 -13.35 -9.55
CA ASP A 57 -0.05 -12.58 -9.01
C ASP A 57 -1.41 -13.24 -9.22
N PHE A 58 -1.51 -14.19 -10.17
CA PHE A 58 -2.71 -14.99 -10.39
C PHE A 58 -2.77 -16.26 -9.54
N GLU A 59 -1.69 -16.57 -8.82
CA GLU A 59 -1.62 -17.73 -7.94
C GLU A 59 -2.09 -17.36 -6.54
N ARG A 60 -2.47 -18.38 -5.76
CA ARG A 60 -2.79 -18.17 -4.35
C ARG A 60 -1.52 -17.75 -3.62
N ARG A 61 -1.57 -16.63 -2.90
CA ARG A 61 -0.44 -16.16 -2.10
C ARG A 61 -0.28 -17.05 -0.87
N ASP A 62 0.96 -17.40 -0.59
CA ASP A 62 1.35 -18.11 0.62
C ASP A 62 1.57 -17.11 1.75
N ASP A 63 0.96 -17.37 2.90
CA ASP A 63 1.11 -16.61 4.13
C ASP A 63 1.84 -17.40 5.25
N ALA A 64 2.33 -18.60 4.95
CA ALA A 64 2.93 -19.54 5.92
C ALA A 64 4.22 -19.04 6.61
N GLY A 65 4.75 -17.87 6.25
CA GLY A 65 5.91 -17.25 6.88
C GLY A 65 5.62 -15.92 7.58
N ILE A 66 4.36 -15.49 7.64
CA ILE A 66 4.03 -14.14 8.11
C ILE A 66 3.76 -14.13 9.61
N ASP A 67 4.57 -13.36 10.34
CA ASP A 67 4.34 -13.10 11.75
C ASP A 67 3.17 -12.13 11.96
N ARG A 68 1.98 -12.71 12.10
CA ARG A 68 0.73 -11.97 12.28
C ARG A 68 0.69 -11.18 13.59
N GLU A 69 1.28 -11.71 14.65
CA GLU A 69 1.30 -11.03 15.95
C GLU A 69 2.19 -9.79 15.88
N LYS A 70 3.34 -9.90 15.23
CA LYS A 70 4.23 -8.75 14.99
C LYS A 70 3.59 -7.69 14.11
N LEU A 71 2.86 -8.08 13.06
CA LEU A 71 2.10 -7.14 12.22
C LEU A 71 1.04 -6.39 13.04
N ALA A 72 0.22 -7.12 13.81
CA ALA A 72 -0.82 -6.52 14.64
C ALA A 72 -0.22 -5.61 15.73
N GLY A 73 0.89 -6.02 16.34
CA GLY A 73 1.61 -5.23 17.33
C GLY A 73 2.17 -3.93 16.76
N ALA A 74 2.82 -3.99 15.59
CA ALA A 74 3.34 -2.81 14.90
C ALA A 74 2.20 -1.84 14.51
N LEU A 75 1.09 -2.37 13.98
CA LEU A 75 -0.08 -1.58 13.64
C LEU A 75 -0.71 -0.91 14.88
N LYS A 76 -0.76 -1.62 16.01
CA LYS A 76 -1.25 -1.06 17.28
C LYS A 76 -0.42 0.10 17.78
N SER A 77 0.90 -0.05 17.79
CA SER A 77 1.82 1.03 18.18
C SER A 77 1.69 2.24 17.26
N TYR A 78 1.60 2.00 15.94
CA TYR A 78 1.41 3.03 14.93
C TYR A 78 0.11 3.83 15.14
N LEU A 79 -1.01 3.14 15.30
CA LEU A 79 -2.31 3.81 15.48
C LEU A 79 -2.39 4.56 16.81
N ALA A 80 -1.81 4.00 17.87
CA ALA A 80 -1.73 4.65 19.17
C ALA A 80 -0.93 5.96 19.12
N ALA A 81 0.24 5.96 18.46
CA ALA A 81 1.05 7.16 18.27
C ALA A 81 0.27 8.30 17.58
N ARG A 82 -0.62 7.93 16.66
CA ARG A 82 -1.40 8.87 15.84
C ARG A 82 -2.81 9.14 16.38
N GLN A 83 -3.12 8.64 17.58
CA GLN A 83 -4.43 8.76 18.24
C GLN A 83 -5.60 8.28 17.36
N LEU A 84 -5.35 7.28 16.51
CA LEU A 84 -6.34 6.69 15.63
C LEU A 84 -7.03 5.51 16.30
N GLY A 85 -8.36 5.49 16.25
CA GLY A 85 -9.16 4.35 16.70
C GLY A 85 -9.12 3.21 15.68
N ALA A 86 -9.15 1.97 16.17
CA ALA A 86 -9.33 0.78 15.35
C ALA A 86 -10.25 -0.22 16.04
N ASP A 87 -11.01 -0.94 15.21
CA ASP A 87 -11.77 -2.10 15.64
C ASP A 87 -10.86 -3.34 15.65
N TRP A 88 -10.33 -3.65 16.82
CA TRP A 88 -9.44 -4.79 17.03
C TRP A 88 -10.12 -6.15 16.87
N ASP A 89 -11.43 -6.23 17.05
CA ASP A 89 -12.18 -7.48 16.81
C ASP A 89 -12.26 -7.76 15.31
N THR A 90 -12.57 -6.73 14.51
CA THR A 90 -12.53 -6.84 13.05
C THR A 90 -11.13 -7.20 12.56
N ILE A 91 -10.08 -6.48 13.00
CA ILE A 91 -8.69 -6.78 12.62
C ILE A 91 -8.30 -8.22 12.97
N GLY A 92 -8.69 -8.69 14.16
CA GLY A 92 -8.41 -10.06 14.61
C GLY A 92 -8.97 -11.13 13.66
N LYS A 93 -10.15 -10.88 13.10
CA LYS A 93 -10.87 -11.80 12.18
C LYS A 93 -10.44 -11.65 10.71
N THR A 94 -9.85 -10.53 10.32
CA THR A 94 -9.42 -10.29 8.93
C THR A 94 -8.26 -11.23 8.55
N PRO A 95 -8.36 -12.02 7.46
CA PRO A 95 -7.26 -12.83 6.97
C PRO A 95 -5.96 -12.04 6.77
N THR A 96 -4.80 -12.67 6.98
CA THR A 96 -3.50 -11.97 6.96
C THR A 96 -3.20 -11.27 5.65
N GLU A 97 -3.47 -11.93 4.51
CA GLU A 97 -3.30 -11.33 3.19
C GLU A 97 -4.16 -10.06 3.00
N GLU A 98 -5.41 -10.11 3.46
CA GLU A 98 -6.36 -9.02 3.37
C GLU A 98 -5.93 -7.86 4.28
N LEU A 99 -5.52 -8.16 5.51
CA LEU A 99 -5.01 -7.15 6.45
C LEU A 99 -3.80 -6.40 5.88
N ILE A 100 -2.82 -7.12 5.31
CA ILE A 100 -1.66 -6.53 4.63
C ILE A 100 -2.10 -5.57 3.52
N SER A 101 -3.08 -5.99 2.72
CA SER A 101 -3.59 -5.19 1.60
C SER A 101 -4.32 -3.93 2.09
N ILE A 102 -5.15 -4.05 3.13
CA ILE A 102 -5.85 -2.92 3.77
C ILE A 102 -4.84 -1.93 4.34
N VAL A 103 -3.84 -2.40 5.09
CA VAL A 103 -2.79 -1.55 5.67
C VAL A 103 -2.03 -0.79 4.58
N ALA A 104 -1.62 -1.47 3.51
CA ALA A 104 -0.94 -0.82 2.37
C ALA A 104 -1.79 0.28 1.70
N MET A 105 -3.12 0.13 1.69
CA MET A 105 -4.04 1.09 1.08
C MET A 105 -4.38 2.27 2.02
N VAL A 106 -4.69 1.98 3.28
CA VAL A 106 -5.28 2.92 4.24
C VAL A 106 -4.21 3.72 4.98
N CYS A 107 -3.06 3.12 5.28
CA CYS A 107 -1.98 3.85 5.92
C CYS A 107 -1.45 4.94 4.97
N PRO A 108 -1.15 6.14 5.49
CA PRO A 108 -0.69 7.28 4.72
C PRO A 108 0.80 7.16 4.35
N PHE A 109 1.17 6.04 3.75
CA PHE A 109 2.49 5.84 3.17
C PHE A 109 2.71 6.82 2.02
N SER A 110 3.93 7.34 1.95
CA SER A 110 4.40 8.17 0.86
C SER A 110 4.37 7.40 -0.48
N PRO A 111 4.36 8.10 -1.62
CA PRO A 111 4.35 7.44 -2.93
C PRO A 111 5.50 6.44 -3.12
N ILE A 112 6.70 6.73 -2.58
CA ILE A 112 7.87 5.85 -2.70
C ILE A 112 7.71 4.58 -1.86
N GLU A 113 7.12 4.69 -0.67
CA GLU A 113 6.82 3.52 0.18
C GLU A 113 5.74 2.64 -0.45
N LYS A 114 4.68 3.25 -0.99
CA LYS A 114 3.64 2.52 -1.73
C LYS A 114 4.21 1.81 -2.95
N GLN A 115 5.15 2.44 -3.65
CA GLN A 115 5.84 1.80 -4.76
C GLN A 115 6.69 0.61 -4.29
N ALA A 116 7.45 0.74 -3.20
CA ALA A 116 8.22 -0.36 -2.63
C ALA A 116 7.33 -1.55 -2.21
N LEU A 117 6.14 -1.28 -1.67
CA LEU A 117 5.13 -2.30 -1.36
C LEU A 117 4.60 -2.99 -2.62
N LEU A 118 4.42 -2.24 -3.71
CA LEU A 118 4.00 -2.79 -5.01
C LEU A 118 5.10 -3.69 -5.63
N GLU A 119 6.36 -3.35 -5.42
CA GLU A 119 7.54 -4.05 -5.95
C GLU A 119 7.93 -5.32 -5.17
N SER A 120 7.38 -5.51 -3.97
CA SER A 120 7.65 -6.69 -3.12
C SER A 120 7.24 -7.99 -3.81
N ARG A 121 8.14 -8.98 -3.97
CA ARG A 121 7.86 -10.17 -4.81
C ARG A 121 6.90 -11.14 -4.14
N THR A 122 6.97 -11.24 -2.82
CA THR A 122 6.15 -12.16 -2.03
C THR A 122 5.27 -11.42 -1.02
N LEU A 123 4.23 -12.11 -0.52
CA LEU A 123 3.38 -11.57 0.54
C LEU A 123 4.17 -11.37 1.84
N THR A 124 5.12 -12.26 2.14
CA THR A 124 6.01 -12.18 3.30
C THR A 124 6.92 -10.96 3.23
N GLU A 125 7.62 -10.75 2.11
CA GLU A 125 8.47 -9.55 1.91
C GLU A 125 7.65 -8.27 2.11
N ARG A 126 6.44 -8.23 1.54
CA ARG A 126 5.55 -7.08 1.69
C ARG A 126 5.13 -6.88 3.16
N ALA A 127 4.85 -7.95 3.89
CA ALA A 127 4.48 -7.89 5.30
C ALA A 127 5.64 -7.37 6.17
N GLU A 128 6.86 -7.86 5.95
CA GLU A 128 8.06 -7.41 6.64
C GLU A 128 8.34 -5.93 6.39
N LEU A 129 8.14 -5.48 5.14
CA LEU A 129 8.31 -4.09 4.76
C LEU A 129 7.28 -3.18 5.46
N ILE A 130 6.00 -3.58 5.48
CA ILE A 130 4.96 -2.89 6.24
C ILE A 130 5.32 -2.80 7.72
N ILE A 131 5.68 -3.92 8.34
CA ILE A 131 6.06 -3.97 9.77
C ILE A 131 7.18 -2.97 10.05
N SER A 132 8.21 -2.97 9.20
CA SER A 132 9.36 -2.07 9.34
C SER A 132 8.94 -0.60 9.23
N MET A 133 8.12 -0.26 8.23
CA MET A 133 7.60 1.10 8.05
C MET A 133 6.76 1.56 9.25
N LEU A 134 5.86 0.71 9.74
CA LEU A 134 5.00 1.01 10.90
C LEU A 134 5.82 1.24 12.17
N ILE A 135 6.86 0.42 12.42
CA ILE A 135 7.74 0.57 13.57
C ILE A 135 8.50 1.89 13.49
N ILE A 136 9.11 2.18 12.34
CA ILE A 136 9.91 3.40 12.15
C ILE A 136 9.05 4.65 12.36
N ASP A 137 7.86 4.70 11.76
CA ASP A 137 6.96 5.87 11.91
C ASP A 137 6.45 6.01 13.34
N SER A 138 6.14 4.90 14.02
CA SER A 138 5.71 4.93 15.43
C SER A 138 6.82 5.39 16.39
N ALA A 139 8.09 5.14 16.05
CA ALA A 139 9.23 5.54 16.86
C ALA A 139 9.66 6.99 16.60
N GLY A 140 9.47 7.48 15.36
CA GLY A 140 9.81 8.85 14.95
C GLY A 140 9.02 9.94 15.68
N ASP A 141 7.77 9.64 16.07
CA ASP A 141 6.92 10.59 16.81
C ASP A 141 7.30 10.72 18.31
N SER A 142 8.09 9.79 18.85
CA SER A 142 8.63 9.88 20.22
C SER A 142 9.91 10.73 20.33
N ALA A 143 10.46 11.21 19.21
CA ALA A 143 11.68 12.04 19.17
C ALA A 143 11.40 13.54 18.98
N ALA A 144 10.26 14.04 19.48
CA ALA A 144 10.09 15.47 19.71
C ALA A 144 11.08 15.91 20.80
N THR A 145 12.23 16.43 20.35
CA THR A 145 13.27 17.03 21.19
C THR A 145 12.63 18.08 22.11
N PRO A 146 12.76 17.99 23.44
CA PRO A 146 12.28 19.06 24.31
C PRO A 146 13.02 20.35 23.96
N ALA A 147 12.27 21.39 23.62
CA ALA A 147 12.80 22.71 23.37
C ALA A 147 13.72 23.12 24.53
N PRO A 148 14.92 23.65 24.28
CA PRO A 148 15.80 24.06 25.36
C PRO A 148 15.11 25.13 26.20
N ASP A 149 15.06 24.90 27.51
CA ASP A 149 14.59 25.86 28.51
C ASP A 149 15.30 27.20 28.26
N ARG A 150 14.52 28.20 27.82
CA ARG A 150 15.00 29.58 27.85
C ARG A 150 14.89 30.08 29.28
N VAL A 151 16.00 29.91 30.00
CA VAL A 151 16.33 30.74 31.16
C VAL A 151 16.62 32.15 30.65
N ASN A 152 15.66 33.05 30.87
CA ASN A 152 15.84 34.43 31.33
C ASN A 152 14.50 35.17 31.35
#